data_AF-G0NQ05-F1
#
_entry.id   AF-G0NQ05-F1
#
_cell.length_a   1.000
_cell.length_b   1.000
_cell.length_c   1.000
_cell.angle_alpha   90.00
_cell.angle_beta   90.00
_cell.angle_gamma   90.00
#
_symmetry.space_group_name_H-M   'P 1'
#
loop_
_entity.id
_entity.type
_entity.pdbx_description
1 polymer ?
#
loop_
_entity_poly.entity_id
_entity_poly.type
_entity_poly.pdbx_seq_one_letter_code
_entity_poly.pdbx_strand_id
1 'polypeptide(L)'
;MFKLRESRGTPNWYSSNFQNAMTICAQIPSLAFGVINIFIAMNMFGLASSFPFKYTNAVIIGQNFCGTAVTALSILTKAASDDVQMRVNLFFGLSSIAVITCFILLNFLKKFNFYRKYGIFKPSSKSVEDGERSVWMSIREAFSKSKMQFLNIFLLFFVTLALFPNICMYVRDGKPGEKYNFVISEKYYMDVATFLNFNLFAFLGSLMANWVRFPGPKTIWIPVVARFWFMFYFPAANYYPMDFARAYPVMFHSTWLFVINICVFALSSGYLSSLIMMYAPRSHEDPKIQRMAGMIASFFLLFGIVAGLIFSWQIRLFMTGYA
;
A
#
# COMPACT_ATOMS: atom_id res chain seq x y z
N MET A 1 -3.95 40.64 13.10
CA MET A 1 -3.60 39.67 14.17
C MET A 1 -4.91 39.17 14.78
N PHE A 2 -5.27 37.90 14.58
CA PHE A 2 -6.48 37.33 15.19
C PHE A 2 -6.33 37.35 16.72
N LYS A 3 -7.27 37.97 17.45
CA LYS A 3 -7.28 37.91 18.92
C LYS A 3 -7.64 36.48 19.33
N LEU A 4 -6.67 35.73 19.86
CA LEU A 4 -6.83 34.33 20.30
C LEU A 4 -7.59 34.21 21.64
N ARG A 5 -7.80 35.32 22.34
CA ARG A 5 -8.52 35.41 23.60
C ARG A 5 -9.56 36.53 23.55
N GLU A 6 -10.70 36.27 24.17
CA GLU A 6 -11.72 37.29 24.43
C GLU A 6 -11.21 38.29 25.48
N SER A 7 -11.89 39.44 25.60
CA SER A 7 -11.54 40.51 26.54
C SER A 7 -11.52 40.08 28.02
N ARG A 8 -12.08 38.91 28.34
CA ARG A 8 -12.07 38.29 29.69
C ARG A 8 -10.95 37.27 29.91
N GLY A 9 -10.04 37.08 28.95
CA GLY A 9 -8.92 36.13 29.05
C GLY A 9 -9.28 34.68 28.70
N THR A 10 -10.56 34.38 28.43
CA THR A 10 -11.03 33.09 27.91
C THR A 10 -10.59 32.88 26.45
N PRO A 11 -10.15 31.68 26.06
CA PRO A 11 -9.86 31.39 24.66
C PRO A 11 -11.14 31.53 23.84
N ASN A 12 -11.04 32.23 22.70
CA ASN A 12 -12.19 32.40 21.82
C ASN A 12 -12.59 31.05 21.20
N TRP A 13 -13.83 30.92 20.74
CA TRP A 13 -14.33 29.68 20.12
C TRP A 13 -13.42 29.18 18.98
N TYR A 14 -12.85 30.09 18.19
CA TYR A 14 -11.93 29.78 17.10
C TYR A 14 -10.64 29.13 17.58
N SER A 15 -10.00 29.65 18.63
CA SER A 15 -8.77 29.10 19.20
C SER A 15 -9.01 27.76 19.89
N SER A 16 -10.15 27.60 20.57
CA SER A 16 -10.50 26.34 21.26
C SER A 16 -10.82 25.21 20.27
N ASN A 17 -11.38 25.53 19.10
CA ASN A 17 -11.75 24.54 18.09
C ASN A 17 -10.76 24.45 16.91
N PHE A 18 -9.70 25.25 16.90
CA PHE A 18 -8.76 25.35 15.79
C PHE A 18 -8.15 23.99 15.42
N GLN A 19 -7.70 23.22 16.42
CA GLN A 19 -7.11 21.90 16.20
C GLN A 19 -8.13 20.89 15.63
N ASN A 20 -9.37 20.93 16.12
CA ASN A 20 -10.46 20.10 15.57
C ASN A 20 -10.77 20.50 14.13
N ALA A 21 -10.87 21.80 13.84
CA ALA A 21 -11.10 22.31 12.50
C ALA A 21 -9.98 21.92 11.53
N MET A 22 -8.71 22.07 11.92
CA MET A 22 -7.57 21.62 11.11
C MET A 22 -7.61 20.11 10.86
N THR A 23 -7.93 19.32 11.89
CA THR A 23 -8.06 17.87 11.76
C THR A 23 -9.17 17.51 10.77
N ILE A 24 -10.34 18.13 10.89
CA ILE A 24 -11.48 17.91 9.99
C ILE A 24 -11.10 18.29 8.54
N CYS A 25 -10.49 19.46 8.34
CA CYS A 25 -10.04 19.93 7.03
C CYS A 25 -9.00 19.01 6.38
N ALA A 26 -8.14 18.36 7.17
CA ALA A 26 -7.15 17.41 6.65
C ALA A 26 -7.75 16.01 6.39
N GLN A 27 -8.61 15.51 7.28
CA GLN A 27 -9.11 14.13 7.22
C GLN A 27 -10.25 13.94 6.21
N ILE A 28 -11.13 14.93 6.01
CA ILE A 28 -12.24 14.80 5.04
C ILE A 28 -11.72 14.55 3.61
N PRO A 29 -10.79 15.37 3.06
CA PRO A 29 -10.24 15.10 1.74
C PRO A 29 -9.52 13.76 1.66
N SER A 30 -8.76 13.39 2.70
CA SER A 30 -8.07 12.11 2.79
C SER A 30 -9.04 10.92 2.66
N LEU A 31 -10.17 10.96 3.39
CA LEU A 31 -11.22 9.96 3.30
C LEU A 31 -11.84 9.90 1.90
N ALA A 32 -12.17 11.06 1.31
CA ALA A 32 -12.76 11.13 -0.02
C ALA A 32 -11.82 10.56 -1.09
N PHE A 33 -10.54 10.95 -1.10
CA PHE A 33 -9.53 10.39 -2.00
C PHE A 33 -9.31 8.90 -1.75
N GLY A 34 -9.36 8.46 -0.49
CA GLY A 34 -9.31 7.05 -0.10
C GLY A 34 -10.41 6.26 -0.80
N VAL A 35 -11.68 6.66 -0.64
CA VAL A 35 -12.83 6.00 -1.26
C VAL A 35 -12.73 5.99 -2.78
N ILE A 36 -12.37 7.13 -3.40
CA ILE A 36 -12.20 7.22 -4.86
C ILE A 36 -11.12 6.23 -5.34
N ASN A 37 -10.00 6.13 -4.62
CA ASN A 37 -8.92 5.21 -4.95
C ASN A 37 -9.36 3.74 -4.91
N ILE A 38 -10.25 3.36 -3.99
CA ILE A 38 -10.84 2.01 -3.94
C ILE A 38 -11.54 1.69 -5.25
N PHE A 39 -12.46 2.56 -5.67
CA PHE A 39 -13.22 2.35 -6.89
C PHE A 39 -12.33 2.35 -8.14
N ILE A 40 -11.35 3.25 -8.20
CA ILE A 40 -10.38 3.28 -9.31
C ILE A 40 -9.59 1.97 -9.36
N ALA A 41 -9.05 1.51 -8.23
CA ALA A 41 -8.27 0.28 -8.17
C ALA A 41 -9.09 -0.93 -8.63
N MET A 42 -10.30 -1.11 -8.11
CA MET A 42 -11.18 -2.22 -8.51
C MET A 42 -11.48 -2.21 -10.01
N ASN A 43 -11.78 -1.04 -10.57
CA ASN A 43 -12.05 -0.90 -12.01
C ASN A 43 -10.79 -1.15 -12.86
N MET A 44 -9.62 -0.66 -12.43
CA MET A 44 -8.36 -0.83 -13.15
C MET A 44 -7.92 -2.30 -13.20
N PHE A 45 -7.98 -3.01 -12.08
CA PHE A 45 -7.65 -4.43 -12.03
C PHE A 45 -8.68 -5.30 -12.74
N GLY A 46 -9.97 -4.97 -12.60
CA GLY A 46 -11.03 -5.60 -13.39
C GLY A 46 -10.77 -5.46 -14.89
N LEU A 47 -10.48 -4.25 -15.36
CA LEU A 47 -10.12 -4.01 -16.75
C LEU A 47 -8.84 -4.76 -17.14
N ALA A 48 -7.77 -4.65 -16.36
CA ALA A 48 -6.47 -5.25 -16.66
C ALA A 48 -6.49 -6.78 -16.69
N SER A 49 -7.40 -7.42 -15.96
CA SER A 49 -7.54 -8.87 -15.96
C SER A 49 -8.10 -9.44 -17.27
N SER A 50 -8.85 -8.64 -18.04
CA SER A 50 -9.30 -8.99 -19.39
C SER A 50 -8.15 -8.98 -20.42
N PHE A 51 -7.03 -8.31 -20.09
CA PHE A 51 -5.82 -8.29 -20.90
C PHE A 51 -4.87 -9.43 -20.51
N PRO A 52 -3.94 -9.84 -21.40
CA PRO A 52 -2.91 -10.85 -21.09
C PRO A 52 -2.16 -10.60 -19.78
N PHE A 53 -1.61 -11.67 -19.18
CA PHE A 53 -0.89 -11.66 -17.89
C PHE A 53 0.00 -10.43 -17.62
N LYS A 54 0.75 -9.98 -18.64
CA LYS A 54 1.69 -8.86 -18.54
C LYS A 54 1.01 -7.53 -18.15
N TYR A 55 -0.26 -7.33 -18.50
CA TYR A 55 -0.97 -6.08 -18.24
C TYR A 55 -1.50 -5.98 -16.81
N THR A 56 -1.94 -7.08 -16.21
CA THR A 56 -2.26 -7.11 -14.77
C THR A 56 -1.00 -6.81 -13.94
N ASN A 57 0.15 -7.38 -14.32
CA ASN A 57 1.41 -7.05 -13.66
C ASN A 57 1.85 -5.60 -13.90
N ALA A 58 1.61 -5.03 -15.08
CA ALA A 58 1.95 -3.64 -15.38
C ALA A 58 1.25 -2.65 -14.43
N VAL A 59 0.01 -2.93 -14.03
CA VAL A 59 -0.70 -2.11 -13.01
C VAL A 59 0.02 -2.15 -11.66
N ILE A 60 0.49 -3.33 -11.24
CA ILE A 60 1.19 -3.53 -9.95
C ILE A 60 2.58 -2.88 -9.98
N ILE A 61 3.30 -3.02 -11.09
CA ILE A 61 4.58 -2.32 -11.32
C ILE A 61 4.38 -0.82 -11.22
N GLY A 62 3.34 -0.27 -11.86
CA GLY A 62 3.00 1.15 -11.75
C GLY A 62 2.70 1.59 -10.31
N GLN A 63 1.97 0.78 -9.55
CA GLN A 63 1.68 1.05 -8.13
C GLN A 63 2.95 1.09 -7.27
N ASN A 64 3.84 0.11 -7.42
CA ASN A 64 5.10 0.07 -6.66
C ASN A 64 6.10 1.15 -7.11
N PHE A 65 6.11 1.47 -8.40
CA PHE A 65 6.90 2.59 -8.93
C PHE A 65 6.46 3.92 -8.32
N CYS A 66 5.15 4.14 -8.22
CA CYS A 66 4.59 5.34 -7.59
C CYS A 66 5.09 5.49 -6.14
N GLY A 67 5.12 4.40 -5.35
CA GLY A 67 5.70 4.43 -4.00
C GLY A 67 7.18 4.81 -3.98
N THR A 68 7.97 4.33 -4.94
CA THR A 68 9.40 4.69 -5.07
C THR A 68 9.55 6.17 -5.45
N ALA A 69 8.76 6.64 -6.41
CA ALA A 69 8.78 8.04 -6.85
C ALA A 69 8.35 8.99 -5.72
N VAL A 70 7.31 8.65 -4.96
CA VAL A 70 6.81 9.45 -3.82
C VAL A 70 7.85 9.52 -2.70
N THR A 71 8.50 8.41 -2.37
CA THR A 71 9.55 8.40 -1.33
C THR A 71 10.79 9.16 -1.76
N ALA A 72 11.22 9.03 -3.01
CA ALA A 72 12.29 9.84 -3.57
C ALA A 72 11.94 11.33 -3.56
N LEU A 73 10.71 11.68 -3.95
CA LEU A 73 10.22 13.05 -3.92
C LEU A 73 10.19 13.62 -2.49
N SER A 74 9.76 12.83 -1.51
CA SER A 74 9.78 13.22 -0.09
C SER A 74 11.20 13.53 0.40
N ILE A 75 12.18 12.69 0.04
CA ILE A 75 13.60 12.91 0.36
C ILE A 75 14.14 14.18 -0.32
N LEU A 76 13.86 14.37 -1.61
CA LEU A 76 14.30 15.54 -2.37
C LEU A 76 13.71 16.83 -1.81
N THR A 77 12.42 16.85 -1.50
CA THR A 77 11.76 18.04 -0.92
C THR A 77 12.28 18.34 0.49
N LYS A 78 12.60 17.31 1.29
CA LYS A 78 13.28 17.46 2.60
C LYS A 78 14.73 17.93 2.47
N ALA A 79 15.42 17.61 1.38
CA ALA A 79 16.76 18.12 1.08
C ALA A 79 16.74 19.56 0.54
N ALA A 80 15.68 19.96 -0.16
CA ALA A 80 15.53 21.30 -0.75
C ALA A 80 15.11 22.37 0.27
N SER A 81 14.35 21.99 1.31
CA SER A 81 13.81 22.93 2.29
C SER A 81 13.67 22.31 3.67
N ASP A 82 14.22 23.00 4.68
CA ASP A 82 13.95 22.69 6.09
C ASP A 82 12.59 23.23 6.56
N ASP A 83 12.04 24.26 5.90
CA ASP A 83 10.69 24.74 6.18
C ASP A 83 9.63 23.72 5.75
N VAL A 84 8.74 23.38 6.70
CA VAL A 84 7.67 22.40 6.55
C VAL A 84 6.65 22.87 5.53
N GLN A 85 6.29 24.17 5.55
CA GLN A 85 5.25 24.69 4.65
C GLN A 85 5.73 24.66 3.19
N MET A 86 6.96 25.13 2.93
CA MET A 86 7.56 25.06 1.61
C MET A 86 7.73 23.61 1.11
N ARG A 87 8.14 22.68 1.97
CA ARG A 87 8.25 21.25 1.62
C ARG A 87 6.91 20.67 1.17
N VAL A 88 5.85 20.95 1.92
CA VAL A 88 4.48 20.46 1.61
C VAL A 88 3.97 21.05 0.30
N ASN A 89 4.18 22.35 0.07
CA ASN A 89 3.78 23.02 -1.17
C ASN A 89 4.50 22.41 -2.39
N LEU A 90 5.81 22.17 -2.30
CA LEU A 90 6.59 21.54 -3.37
C LEU A 90 6.10 20.11 -3.66
N PHE A 91 5.84 19.33 -2.61
CA PHE A 91 5.36 17.96 -2.75
C PHE A 91 4.00 17.90 -3.46
N PHE A 92 3.03 18.73 -3.05
CA PHE A 92 1.71 18.77 -3.68
C PHE A 92 1.75 19.36 -5.10
N GLY A 93 2.59 20.37 -5.34
CA GLY A 93 2.79 20.94 -6.67
C GLY A 93 3.30 19.91 -7.68
N LEU A 94 4.36 19.18 -7.33
CA LEU A 94 4.94 18.14 -8.18
C LEU A 94 3.98 16.94 -8.36
N SER A 95 3.25 16.56 -7.31
CA SER A 95 2.24 15.50 -7.40
C SER A 95 1.08 15.86 -8.34
N SER A 96 0.66 17.13 -8.35
CA SER A 96 -0.41 17.61 -9.23
C SER A 96 -0.03 17.52 -10.71
N ILE A 97 1.22 17.84 -11.05
CA ILE A 97 1.74 17.69 -12.42
C ILE A 97 1.67 16.22 -12.85
N ALA A 98 2.09 15.29 -11.99
CA ALA A 98 2.05 13.86 -12.30
C ALA A 98 0.61 13.35 -12.57
N VAL A 99 -0.38 13.82 -11.81
CA VAL A 99 -1.80 13.47 -12.04
C VAL A 99 -2.30 13.99 -13.38
N ILE A 100 -1.96 15.24 -13.74
CA ILE A 100 -2.33 15.83 -15.04
C ILE A 100 -1.69 15.02 -16.18
N THR A 101 -0.40 14.67 -16.07
CA THR A 101 0.27 13.81 -17.05
C THR A 101 -0.41 12.46 -17.17
N CYS A 102 -0.78 11.82 -16.06
CA CYS A 102 -1.51 10.55 -16.07
C CYS A 102 -2.86 10.66 -16.80
N PHE A 103 -3.62 11.73 -16.54
CA PHE A 103 -4.89 11.98 -17.21
C PHE A 103 -4.73 12.13 -18.74
N ILE A 104 -3.72 12.87 -19.19
CA ILE A 104 -3.40 13.02 -20.62
C ILE A 104 -3.05 11.66 -21.23
N LEU A 105 -2.18 10.89 -20.59
CA LEU A 105 -1.75 9.56 -21.06
C LEU A 105 -2.93 8.57 -21.17
N LEU A 106 -3.88 8.59 -20.23
CA LEU A 106 -5.08 7.76 -20.28
C LEU A 106 -5.97 8.11 -21.49
N ASN A 107 -6.08 9.39 -21.84
CA ASN A 107 -6.84 9.80 -23.02
C ASN A 107 -6.18 9.36 -24.33
N PHE A 108 -4.83 9.33 -24.38
CA PHE A 108 -4.10 8.73 -25.49
C PHE A 108 -4.28 7.21 -25.55
N LEU A 109 -4.24 6.52 -24.41
CA LEU A 109 -4.38 5.06 -24.35
C LEU A 109 -5.68 4.57 -24.98
N LYS A 110 -6.79 5.29 -24.74
CA LYS A 110 -8.12 4.97 -25.28
C LYS A 110 -8.18 5.03 -26.82
N LYS A 111 -7.27 5.75 -27.48
CA LYS A 111 -7.21 5.86 -28.94
C LYS A 111 -6.55 4.64 -29.61
N PHE A 112 -5.82 3.80 -28.87
CA PHE A 112 -5.17 2.63 -29.47
C PHE A 112 -6.15 1.51 -29.81
N ASN A 113 -6.01 0.95 -31.01
CA ASN A 113 -6.84 -0.17 -31.49
C ASN A 113 -6.77 -1.40 -30.57
N PHE A 114 -5.61 -1.63 -29.94
CA PHE A 114 -5.43 -2.71 -28.97
C PHE A 114 -6.33 -2.54 -27.74
N TYR A 115 -6.40 -1.33 -27.18
CA TYR A 115 -7.30 -1.03 -26.07
C TYR A 115 -8.76 -1.21 -26.47
N ARG A 116 -9.14 -0.81 -27.70
CA ARG A 116 -10.51 -1.00 -28.22
C ARG A 116 -10.91 -2.48 -28.33
N LYS A 117 -9.98 -3.36 -28.69
CA LYS A 117 -10.23 -4.80 -28.85
C LYS A 117 -10.44 -5.54 -27.53
N TYR A 118 -9.68 -5.20 -26.49
CA TYR A 118 -9.71 -5.89 -25.19
C TYR A 118 -10.50 -5.14 -24.10
N GLY A 119 -10.65 -3.81 -24.23
CA GLY A 119 -11.30 -2.94 -23.25
C GLY A 119 -12.82 -2.82 -23.42
N ILE A 120 -13.36 -3.09 -24.62
CA ILE A 120 -14.81 -3.11 -24.87
C ILE A 120 -15.33 -4.52 -24.62
N PHE A 121 -15.68 -4.80 -23.37
CA PHE A 121 -16.61 -5.87 -23.09
C PHE A 121 -18.02 -5.35 -23.42
N LYS A 122 -18.67 -5.84 -24.48
CA LYS A 122 -20.08 -5.49 -24.74
C LYS A 122 -20.89 -5.96 -23.53
N PRO A 123 -21.55 -5.07 -22.75
CA PRO A 123 -22.53 -5.54 -21.80
C PRO A 123 -23.58 -6.30 -22.61
N SER A 124 -23.76 -7.58 -22.30
CA SER A 124 -24.88 -8.34 -22.87
C SER A 124 -26.14 -7.62 -22.46
N SER A 125 -26.87 -7.08 -23.42
CA SER A 125 -28.23 -6.58 -23.26
C SER A 125 -29.14 -7.75 -22.86
N LYS A 126 -29.14 -8.10 -21.56
CA LYS A 126 -30.16 -8.92 -20.93
C LYS A 126 -30.75 -8.11 -19.78
N SER A 127 -32.07 -8.18 -19.69
CA SER A 127 -32.97 -7.47 -18.76
C SER A 127 -32.43 -7.42 -17.33
N VAL A 128 -32.70 -6.29 -16.66
CA VAL A 128 -32.17 -5.91 -15.34
C VAL A 128 -32.42 -6.97 -14.24
N GLU A 129 -33.51 -7.75 -14.33
CA GLU A 129 -33.83 -8.83 -13.38
C GLU A 129 -33.04 -10.14 -13.62
N ASP A 130 -32.64 -10.42 -14.86
CA ASP A 130 -31.73 -11.54 -15.20
C ASP A 130 -30.27 -11.19 -14.90
N GLY A 131 -29.97 -9.89 -14.80
CA GLY A 131 -28.64 -9.36 -14.52
C GLY A 131 -28.15 -9.70 -13.12
N GLU A 132 -29.00 -9.61 -12.09
CA GLU A 132 -28.58 -9.79 -10.70
C GLU A 132 -28.27 -11.26 -10.38
N ARG A 133 -29.14 -12.20 -10.80
CA ARG A 133 -28.86 -13.65 -10.71
C ARG A 133 -27.60 -14.03 -11.49
N SER A 134 -27.40 -13.43 -12.67
CA SER A 134 -26.19 -13.61 -13.49
C SER A 134 -24.91 -13.11 -12.80
N VAL A 135 -24.98 -11.98 -12.08
CA VAL A 135 -23.85 -11.43 -11.31
C VAL A 135 -23.50 -12.33 -10.13
N TRP A 136 -24.48 -12.76 -9.34
CA TRP A 136 -24.24 -13.66 -8.20
C TRP A 136 -23.66 -15.02 -8.63
N MET A 137 -24.13 -15.57 -9.75
CA MET A 137 -23.53 -16.77 -10.35
C MET A 137 -22.08 -16.52 -10.78
N SER A 138 -21.79 -15.38 -11.43
CA SER A 138 -20.44 -15.00 -11.83
C SER A 138 -19.50 -14.83 -10.63
N ILE A 139 -19.97 -14.24 -9.53
CA ILE A 139 -19.22 -14.10 -8.28
C ILE A 139 -18.94 -15.48 -7.69
N ARG A 140 -19.96 -16.34 -7.59
CA ARG A 140 -19.82 -17.70 -7.06
C ARG A 140 -18.82 -18.52 -7.88
N GLU A 141 -18.86 -18.40 -9.20
CA GLU A 141 -17.92 -19.08 -10.09
C GLU A 141 -16.50 -18.52 -9.95
N ALA A 142 -16.34 -17.19 -9.85
CA ALA A 142 -15.07 -16.53 -9.56
C ALA A 142 -14.46 -17.07 -8.24
N PHE A 143 -15.27 -17.17 -7.18
CA PHE A 143 -14.83 -17.71 -5.89
C PHE A 143 -14.49 -19.20 -5.94
N SER A 144 -15.24 -20.01 -6.67
CA SER A 144 -15.05 -21.47 -6.72
C SER A 144 -13.61 -21.87 -7.07
N LYS A 145 -13.01 -21.22 -8.08
CA LYS A 145 -11.65 -21.55 -8.56
C LYS A 145 -10.56 -20.68 -7.95
N SER A 146 -10.84 -19.44 -7.56
CA SER A 146 -9.80 -18.47 -7.14
C SER A 146 -9.73 -18.21 -5.63
N LYS A 147 -10.56 -18.86 -4.81
CA LYS A 147 -10.59 -18.67 -3.34
C LYS A 147 -9.22 -18.71 -2.67
N MET A 148 -8.34 -19.64 -3.07
CA MET A 148 -7.00 -19.75 -2.49
C MET A 148 -6.13 -18.55 -2.84
N GLN A 149 -6.26 -18.03 -4.07
CA GLN A 149 -5.52 -16.82 -4.47
C GLN A 149 -6.04 -15.59 -3.75
N PHE A 150 -7.36 -15.46 -3.56
CA PHE A 150 -7.95 -14.38 -2.77
C PHE A 150 -7.44 -14.38 -1.32
N LEU A 151 -7.36 -15.55 -0.69
CA LEU A 151 -6.76 -15.69 0.64
C LEU A 151 -5.28 -15.31 0.64
N ASN A 152 -4.50 -15.77 -0.35
CA ASN A 152 -3.09 -15.42 -0.47
C ASN A 152 -2.87 -13.91 -0.65
N ILE A 153 -3.72 -13.24 -1.44
CA ILE A 153 -3.70 -11.77 -1.60
C ILE A 153 -3.95 -11.12 -0.24
N PHE A 154 -5.03 -11.51 0.44
CA PHE A 154 -5.37 -10.96 1.75
C PHE A 154 -4.22 -11.11 2.73
N LEU A 155 -3.68 -12.31 2.91
CA LEU A 155 -2.60 -12.59 3.86
C LEU A 155 -1.33 -11.83 3.53
N LEU A 156 -0.96 -11.72 2.24
CA LEU A 156 0.21 -10.97 1.82
C LEU A 156 0.09 -9.50 2.23
N PHE A 157 -1.01 -8.84 1.87
CA PHE A 157 -1.20 -7.42 2.17
C PHE A 157 -1.46 -7.18 3.65
N PHE A 158 -2.14 -8.09 4.34
CA PHE A 158 -2.32 -8.07 5.79
C PHE A 158 -0.98 -8.02 6.52
N VAL A 159 -0.09 -8.98 6.25
CA VAL A 159 1.23 -9.03 6.89
C VAL A 159 2.06 -7.80 6.51
N THR A 160 2.02 -7.39 5.24
CA THR A 160 2.75 -6.20 4.77
C THR A 160 2.34 -4.94 5.54
N LEU A 161 1.05 -4.65 5.62
CA LEU A 161 0.52 -3.41 6.20
C LEU A 161 0.38 -3.45 7.72
N ALA A 162 0.39 -4.64 8.34
CA ALA A 162 0.53 -4.77 9.78
C ALA A 162 1.89 -4.25 10.28
N LEU A 163 2.93 -4.35 9.44
CA LEU A 163 4.31 -4.06 9.82
C LEU A 163 4.82 -2.76 9.18
N PHE A 164 4.63 -2.57 7.88
CA PHE A 164 5.09 -1.38 7.17
C PHE A 164 3.92 -0.42 6.88
N PRO A 165 4.06 0.90 7.16
CA PRO A 165 5.24 1.54 7.75
C PRO A 165 5.27 1.52 9.29
N ASN A 166 4.11 1.30 9.93
CA ASN A 166 3.86 1.63 11.33
C ASN A 166 4.78 0.98 12.38
N ILE A 167 5.31 -0.22 12.14
CA ILE A 167 6.28 -0.85 13.04
C ILE A 167 7.69 -0.52 12.56
N CYS A 168 7.96 -0.71 11.27
CA CYS A 168 9.29 -0.54 10.69
C CYS A 168 9.86 0.88 10.85
N MET A 169 9.02 1.92 10.76
CA MET A 169 9.48 3.32 10.84
C MET A 169 10.04 3.71 12.21
N TYR A 170 9.68 2.96 13.27
CA TYR A 170 10.17 3.19 14.62
C TYR A 170 11.30 2.23 15.02
N VAL A 171 11.79 1.42 14.08
CA VAL A 171 13.03 0.67 14.30
C VAL A 171 14.20 1.63 14.16
N ARG A 172 15.09 1.68 15.15
CA ARG A 172 16.25 2.59 15.19
C ARG A 172 17.58 1.83 15.22
N ASP A 173 18.67 2.53 14.91
CA ASP A 173 20.03 1.97 14.92
C ASP A 173 20.48 1.56 16.34
N GLY A 174 20.19 2.40 17.33
CA GLY A 174 20.53 2.17 18.73
C GLY A 174 19.41 2.57 19.69
N LYS A 175 19.63 2.38 20.99
CA LYS A 175 18.66 2.82 22.00
C LYS A 175 18.53 4.34 21.99
N PRO A 176 17.36 4.90 22.38
CA PRO A 176 17.23 6.33 22.60
C PRO A 176 18.33 6.85 23.55
N GLY A 177 19.18 7.76 23.06
CA GLY A 177 20.29 8.34 23.83
C GLY A 177 21.67 7.69 23.62
N GLU A 178 21.77 6.58 22.89
CA GLU A 178 23.06 6.02 22.46
C GLU A 178 23.62 6.77 21.24
N LYS A 179 24.94 6.70 21.04
CA LYS A 179 25.59 7.32 19.87
C LYS A 179 25.14 6.61 18.59
N TYR A 180 24.59 7.39 17.67
CA TYR A 180 24.25 6.95 16.32
C TYR A 180 25.52 6.54 15.56
N ASN A 181 25.56 5.32 15.00
CA ASN A 181 26.76 4.78 14.34
C ASN A 181 26.44 4.06 13.02
N PHE A 182 25.43 4.53 12.29
CA PHE A 182 25.06 3.98 11.00
C PHE A 182 25.51 4.87 9.84
N VAL A 183 25.64 4.27 8.65
CA VAL A 183 26.19 4.90 7.44
C VAL A 183 25.34 6.07 6.94
N ILE A 184 24.03 5.99 7.14
CA ILE A 184 23.06 7.01 6.72
C ILE A 184 22.91 8.02 7.85
N SER A 185 22.72 9.32 7.59
CA SER A 185 22.46 10.27 8.68
C SER A 185 21.15 9.95 9.43
N GLU A 186 21.12 10.15 10.75
CA GLU A 186 19.90 9.96 11.58
C GLU A 186 18.68 10.71 11.01
N LYS A 187 18.90 11.92 10.45
CA LYS A 187 17.85 12.73 9.79
C LYS A 187 17.16 11.98 8.65
N TYR A 188 17.88 11.12 7.93
CA TYR A 188 17.41 10.42 6.73
C TYR A 188 17.27 8.91 6.92
N TYR A 189 17.60 8.37 8.10
CA TYR A 189 17.57 6.94 8.36
C TYR A 189 16.19 6.34 8.06
N MET A 190 15.12 6.93 8.61
CA MET A 190 13.75 6.49 8.35
C MET A 190 13.40 6.56 6.86
N ASP A 191 13.74 7.66 6.20
CA ASP A 191 13.40 7.88 4.79
C ASP A 191 14.11 6.88 3.87
N VAL A 192 15.39 6.60 4.12
CA VAL A 192 16.23 5.77 3.25
C VAL A 192 16.16 4.29 3.64
N ALA A 193 16.47 3.96 4.88
CA ALA A 193 16.58 2.58 5.34
C ALA A 193 15.21 1.88 5.43
N THR A 194 14.13 2.63 5.64
CA THR A 194 12.76 2.08 5.74
C THR A 194 11.95 2.37 4.49
N PHE A 195 11.65 3.64 4.20
CA PHE A 195 10.70 3.98 3.14
C PHE A 195 11.23 3.74 1.73
N LEU A 196 12.40 4.30 1.38
CA LEU A 196 13.00 4.12 0.06
C LEU A 196 13.36 2.66 -0.18
N ASN A 197 13.99 2.00 0.79
CA ASN A 197 14.30 0.58 0.72
C ASN A 197 13.03 -0.24 0.40
N PHE A 198 11.99 -0.11 1.23
CA PHE A 198 10.78 -0.90 1.04
C PHE A 198 10.13 -0.63 -0.33
N ASN A 199 9.98 0.62 -0.72
CA ASN A 199 9.31 0.95 -1.98
C ASN A 199 10.13 0.52 -3.21
N LEU A 200 11.45 0.73 -3.18
CA LEU A 200 12.35 0.35 -4.28
C LEU A 200 12.37 -1.17 -4.45
N PHE A 201 12.56 -1.94 -3.38
CA PHE A 201 12.62 -3.40 -3.48
C PHE A 201 11.27 -4.02 -3.81
N ALA A 202 10.15 -3.44 -3.37
CA ALA A 202 8.82 -3.83 -3.84
C ALA A 202 8.66 -3.59 -5.35
N PHE A 203 9.14 -2.45 -5.86
CA PHE A 203 9.15 -2.18 -7.29
C PHE A 203 10.02 -3.20 -8.06
N LEU A 204 11.26 -3.43 -7.63
CA LEU A 204 12.15 -4.42 -8.24
C LEU A 204 11.56 -5.83 -8.20
N GLY A 205 10.94 -6.23 -7.08
CA GLY A 205 10.25 -7.51 -6.96
C GLY A 205 9.12 -7.64 -7.99
N SER A 206 8.30 -6.60 -8.19
CA SER A 206 7.24 -6.63 -9.20
C SER A 206 7.75 -6.67 -10.64
N LEU A 207 8.91 -6.07 -10.91
CA LEU A 207 9.59 -6.20 -12.21
C LEU A 207 10.09 -7.62 -12.43
N MET A 208 10.69 -8.24 -11.43
CA MET A 208 11.20 -9.62 -11.50
C MET A 208 10.11 -10.62 -11.89
N ALA A 209 8.87 -10.40 -11.45
CA ALA A 209 7.72 -11.26 -11.79
C ALA A 209 7.40 -11.31 -13.30
N ASN A 210 7.92 -10.37 -14.11
CA ASN A 210 7.80 -10.45 -15.57
C ASN A 210 8.69 -11.53 -16.19
N TRP A 211 9.88 -11.74 -15.61
CA TRP A 211 10.88 -12.66 -16.14
C TRP A 211 10.79 -14.03 -15.49
N VAL A 212 10.62 -14.08 -14.17
CA VAL A 212 10.55 -15.32 -13.40
C VAL A 212 9.16 -15.45 -12.79
N ARG A 213 8.49 -16.57 -13.08
CA ARG A 213 7.13 -16.87 -12.59
C ARG A 213 7.13 -18.13 -11.72
N PHE A 214 7.87 -18.04 -10.62
CA PHE A 214 7.99 -19.10 -9.63
C PHE A 214 7.88 -18.49 -8.23
N PRO A 215 7.06 -18.99 -7.30
CA PRO A 215 6.36 -20.27 -7.33
C PRO A 215 5.02 -20.23 -8.08
N GLY A 216 4.58 -21.41 -8.54
CA GLY A 216 3.32 -21.54 -9.26
C GLY A 216 2.07 -21.36 -8.38
N PRO A 217 0.87 -21.29 -8.99
CA PRO A 217 -0.38 -20.97 -8.28
C PRO A 217 -0.72 -21.94 -7.13
N LYS A 218 -0.30 -23.21 -7.22
CA LYS A 218 -0.58 -24.23 -6.20
C LYS A 218 0.38 -24.17 -5.00
N THR A 219 1.56 -23.59 -5.17
CA THR A 219 2.63 -23.56 -4.14
C THR A 219 2.89 -22.16 -3.60
N ILE A 220 2.28 -21.13 -4.18
CA ILE A 220 2.49 -19.73 -3.77
C ILE A 220 2.02 -19.40 -2.35
N TRP A 221 1.13 -20.21 -1.78
CA TRP A 221 0.74 -20.06 -0.38
C TRP A 221 1.91 -20.27 0.59
N ILE A 222 2.91 -21.09 0.23
CA ILE A 222 4.07 -21.40 1.07
C ILE A 222 4.87 -20.12 1.39
N PRO A 223 5.40 -19.37 0.41
CA PRO A 223 6.11 -18.13 0.72
C PRO A 223 5.19 -17.05 1.30
N VAL A 224 3.89 -17.05 1.01
CA VAL A 224 2.93 -16.11 1.63
C VAL A 224 2.82 -16.37 3.14
N VAL A 225 2.64 -17.62 3.55
CA VAL A 225 2.60 -18.00 4.96
C VAL A 225 3.97 -17.81 5.62
N ALA A 226 5.07 -18.07 4.90
CA ALA A 226 6.41 -17.81 5.42
C ALA A 226 6.63 -16.32 5.79
N ARG A 227 5.87 -15.37 5.22
CA ARG A 227 5.96 -13.94 5.59
C ARG A 227 5.56 -13.69 7.05
N PHE A 228 4.80 -14.58 7.71
CA PHE A 228 4.46 -14.41 9.12
C PHE A 228 5.69 -14.41 10.03
N TRP A 229 6.83 -14.95 9.58
CA TRP A 229 8.13 -14.73 10.24
C TRP A 229 8.43 -13.25 10.50
N PHE A 230 8.12 -12.37 9.55
CA PHE A 230 8.36 -10.93 9.70
C PHE A 230 7.50 -10.30 10.80
N MET A 231 6.32 -10.86 11.09
CA MET A 231 5.48 -10.39 12.19
C MET A 231 6.11 -10.66 13.55
N PHE A 232 6.95 -11.68 13.66
CA PHE A 232 7.77 -11.91 14.84
C PHE A 232 9.01 -11.01 14.84
N TYR A 233 9.74 -10.97 13.71
CA TYR A 233 11.04 -10.31 13.63
C TYR A 233 10.98 -8.79 13.86
N PHE A 234 10.11 -8.04 13.16
CA PHE A 234 10.15 -6.58 13.23
C PHE A 234 9.79 -6.00 14.61
N PRO A 235 8.75 -6.49 15.31
CA PRO A 235 8.50 -6.07 16.70
C PRO A 235 9.65 -6.49 17.63
N ALA A 236 10.30 -7.63 17.37
CA ALA A 236 11.43 -8.12 18.16
C ALA A 236 12.74 -7.34 17.95
N ALA A 237 12.89 -6.63 16.82
CA ALA A 237 14.05 -5.78 16.51
C ALA A 237 14.14 -4.54 17.43
N ASN A 238 15.06 -3.61 17.13
CA ASN A 238 15.20 -2.30 17.80
C ASN A 238 13.98 -1.36 17.56
N TYR A 239 12.76 -1.87 17.69
CA TYR A 239 11.50 -1.15 17.62
C TYR A 239 11.25 -0.38 18.93
N TYR A 240 11.16 0.96 18.82
CA TYR A 240 10.89 1.86 19.93
C TYR A 240 9.65 2.71 19.65
N PRO A 241 8.45 2.33 20.15
CA PRO A 241 7.25 3.14 19.99
C PRO A 241 7.43 4.52 20.65
N MET A 242 6.94 5.58 20.01
CA MET A 242 7.19 6.98 20.44
C MET A 242 6.61 7.32 21.81
N ASP A 243 5.41 6.80 22.12
CA ASP A 243 4.62 7.31 23.26
C ASP A 243 4.80 6.49 24.55
N PHE A 244 5.31 5.26 24.46
CA PHE A 244 5.38 4.33 25.60
C PHE A 244 6.67 3.52 25.58
N ALA A 245 7.15 3.15 26.77
CA ALA A 245 8.24 2.20 26.90
C ALA A 245 7.78 0.82 26.41
N ARG A 246 8.70 0.08 25.79
CA ARG A 246 8.46 -1.30 25.40
C ARG A 246 8.43 -2.20 26.65
N ALA A 247 7.47 -3.12 26.70
CA ALA A 247 7.33 -4.07 27.82
C ALA A 247 8.36 -5.22 27.75
N TYR A 248 8.74 -5.65 26.55
CA TYR A 248 9.66 -6.77 26.32
C TYR A 248 11.06 -6.30 25.93
N PRO A 249 12.14 -7.03 26.27
CA PRO A 249 13.48 -6.69 25.80
C PRO A 249 13.60 -6.83 24.29
N VAL A 250 14.50 -6.04 23.69
CA VAL A 250 14.89 -6.19 22.29
C VAL A 250 15.66 -7.50 22.10
N MET A 251 15.32 -8.27 21.08
CA MET A 251 16.03 -9.52 20.75
C MET A 251 17.03 -9.33 19.62
N PHE A 252 16.74 -8.45 18.65
CA PHE A 252 17.62 -8.19 17.51
C PHE A 252 18.09 -6.73 17.48
N HIS A 253 19.36 -6.52 17.82
CA HIS A 253 19.98 -5.19 17.88
C HIS A 253 20.65 -4.74 16.59
N SER A 254 20.86 -5.64 15.63
CA SER A 254 21.63 -5.33 14.42
C SER A 254 20.80 -4.55 13.40
N THR A 255 21.24 -3.32 13.11
CA THR A 255 20.66 -2.45 12.06
C THR A 255 20.82 -3.04 10.67
N TRP A 256 21.96 -3.68 10.38
CA TRP A 256 22.17 -4.37 9.11
C TRP A 256 21.19 -5.54 8.93
N LEU A 257 20.91 -6.28 10.01
CA LEU A 257 19.91 -7.34 9.97
C LEU A 257 18.51 -6.77 9.68
N PHE A 258 18.17 -5.61 10.25
CA PHE A 258 16.93 -4.92 9.93
C PHE A 258 16.85 -4.53 8.45
N VAL A 259 17.91 -3.90 7.91
CA VAL A 259 17.98 -3.48 6.49
C VAL A 259 17.83 -4.67 5.54
N ILE A 260 18.47 -5.80 5.84
CA ILE A 260 18.33 -7.02 5.04
C ILE A 260 16.91 -7.56 5.12
N ASN A 261 16.32 -7.64 6.31
CA ASN A 261 14.96 -8.14 6.48
C ASN A 261 13.91 -7.26 5.80
N ILE A 262 14.04 -5.93 5.88
CA ILE A 262 13.10 -5.03 5.17
C ILE A 262 13.25 -5.14 3.65
N CYS A 263 14.47 -5.32 3.15
CA CYS A 263 14.73 -5.58 1.73
C CYS A 263 14.06 -6.87 1.25
N VAL A 264 14.27 -7.98 1.97
CA VAL A 264 13.64 -9.28 1.64
C VAL A 264 12.11 -9.19 1.77
N PHE A 265 11.61 -8.53 2.82
CA PHE A 265 10.19 -8.33 3.06
C PHE A 265 9.50 -7.55 1.93
N ALA A 266 10.16 -6.49 1.46
CA ALA A 266 9.72 -5.64 0.37
C ALA A 266 9.77 -6.36 -0.99
N LEU A 267 10.91 -6.98 -1.31
CA LEU A 267 11.08 -7.72 -2.58
C LEU A 267 10.07 -8.85 -2.69
N SER A 268 9.88 -9.62 -1.62
CA SER A 268 8.84 -10.65 -1.59
C SER A 268 7.43 -10.07 -1.64
N SER A 269 7.18 -8.88 -1.09
CA SER A 269 5.85 -8.22 -1.19
C SER A 269 5.52 -7.87 -2.64
N GLY A 270 6.45 -7.20 -3.32
CA GLY A 270 6.30 -6.81 -4.72
C GLY A 270 6.19 -8.01 -5.65
N TYR A 271 7.09 -8.99 -5.50
CA TYR A 271 7.13 -10.17 -6.35
C TYR A 271 5.89 -11.06 -6.19
N LEU A 272 5.52 -11.40 -4.96
CA LEU A 272 4.37 -12.28 -4.71
C LEU A 272 3.04 -11.59 -5.03
N SER A 273 2.89 -10.29 -4.75
CA SER A 273 1.66 -9.55 -5.10
C SER A 273 1.44 -9.56 -6.61
N SER A 274 2.50 -9.35 -7.40
CA SER A 274 2.48 -9.50 -8.86
C SER A 274 2.00 -10.88 -9.32
N LEU A 275 2.57 -11.96 -8.77
CA LEU A 275 2.20 -13.33 -9.14
C LEU A 275 0.75 -13.68 -8.77
N ILE A 276 0.33 -13.40 -7.53
CA ILE A 276 -1.00 -13.83 -7.06
C ILE A 276 -2.11 -13.06 -7.77
N MET A 277 -1.93 -11.75 -7.99
CA MET A 277 -2.89 -10.93 -8.72
C MET A 277 -2.99 -11.32 -10.20
N MET A 278 -1.90 -11.85 -10.79
CA MET A 278 -1.92 -12.46 -12.11
C MET A 278 -2.66 -13.82 -12.12
N TYR A 279 -2.48 -14.64 -11.09
CA TYR A 279 -3.07 -15.98 -11.02
C TYR A 279 -4.57 -15.99 -10.72
N ALA A 280 -5.05 -15.02 -9.92
CA ALA A 280 -6.45 -15.01 -9.48
C ALA A 280 -7.46 -14.93 -10.64
N PRO A 281 -7.37 -14.02 -11.62
CA PRO A 281 -8.28 -14.00 -12.76
C PRO A 281 -8.10 -15.21 -13.68
N ARG A 282 -6.87 -15.70 -13.80
CA ARG A 282 -6.47 -16.68 -14.82
C ARG A 282 -6.83 -18.12 -14.47
N SER A 283 -7.47 -18.31 -13.32
CA SER A 283 -8.10 -19.58 -12.96
C SER A 283 -9.41 -19.82 -13.73
N HIS A 284 -9.86 -18.84 -14.52
CA HIS A 284 -11.10 -18.88 -15.31
C HIS A 284 -10.83 -18.66 -16.79
N GLU A 285 -11.62 -19.33 -17.63
CA GLU A 285 -11.52 -19.22 -19.09
C GLU A 285 -12.37 -18.06 -19.64
N ASP A 286 -13.59 -17.89 -19.10
CA ASP A 286 -14.50 -16.81 -19.53
C ASP A 286 -13.93 -15.43 -19.14
N PRO A 287 -13.69 -14.53 -20.10
CA PRO A 287 -13.23 -13.17 -19.83
C PRO A 287 -14.15 -12.36 -18.89
N LYS A 288 -15.46 -12.64 -18.83
CA LYS A 288 -16.39 -12.01 -17.87
C LYS A 288 -16.00 -12.37 -16.43
N ILE A 289 -15.72 -13.65 -16.21
CA ILE A 289 -15.38 -14.18 -14.89
C ILE A 289 -13.95 -13.80 -14.53
N GLN A 290 -13.03 -13.75 -15.50
CA GLN A 290 -11.69 -13.16 -15.30
C GLN A 290 -11.80 -11.72 -14.77
N ARG A 291 -12.65 -10.89 -15.38
CA ARG A 291 -12.92 -9.51 -14.93
C ARG A 291 -13.46 -9.47 -13.50
N MET A 292 -14.48 -10.27 -13.21
CA MET A 292 -15.06 -10.36 -11.88
C MET A 292 -14.02 -10.81 -10.84
N ALA A 293 -13.25 -11.86 -11.15
CA ALA A 293 -12.19 -12.36 -10.29
C ALA A 293 -11.08 -11.32 -10.07
N GLY A 294 -10.75 -10.49 -11.08
CA GLY A 294 -9.83 -9.36 -10.93
C GLY A 294 -10.36 -8.28 -9.99
N MET A 295 -11.66 -7.95 -10.08
CA MET A 295 -12.30 -7.00 -9.15
C MET A 295 -12.34 -7.54 -7.72
N ILE A 296 -12.68 -8.83 -7.54
CA ILE A 296 -12.68 -9.49 -6.23
C ILE A 296 -11.26 -9.58 -5.66
N ALA A 297 -10.25 -9.88 -6.49
CA ALA A 297 -8.84 -9.87 -6.07
C ALA A 297 -8.43 -8.50 -5.50
N SER A 298 -8.80 -7.40 -6.15
CA SER A 298 -8.56 -6.04 -5.64
C SER A 298 -9.30 -5.75 -4.34
N PHE A 299 -10.52 -6.26 -4.19
CA PHE A 299 -11.24 -6.16 -2.92
C PHE A 299 -10.47 -6.85 -1.79
N PHE A 300 -9.97 -8.08 -2.00
CA PHE A 300 -9.18 -8.78 -0.98
C PHE A 300 -7.82 -8.12 -0.70
N LEU A 301 -7.19 -7.53 -1.71
CA LEU A 301 -5.99 -6.70 -1.55
C LEU A 301 -6.28 -5.56 -0.57
N LEU A 302 -7.35 -4.83 -0.82
CA LEU A 302 -7.71 -3.67 -0.05
C LEU A 302 -8.22 -4.02 1.36
N PHE A 303 -8.96 -5.12 1.48
CA PHE A 303 -9.35 -5.68 2.76
C PHE A 303 -8.13 -6.10 3.59
N GLY A 304 -7.12 -6.71 2.96
CA GLY A 304 -5.84 -7.01 3.60
C GLY A 304 -5.12 -5.75 4.10
N ILE A 305 -5.12 -4.67 3.29
CA ILE A 305 -4.55 -3.37 3.71
C ILE A 305 -5.25 -2.85 4.97
N VAL A 306 -6.59 -2.77 4.97
CA VAL A 306 -7.36 -2.24 6.11
C VAL A 306 -7.16 -3.11 7.35
N ALA A 307 -7.29 -4.43 7.21
CA ALA A 307 -7.11 -5.37 8.32
C ALA A 307 -5.68 -5.31 8.88
N GLY A 308 -4.66 -5.20 8.02
CA GLY A 308 -3.27 -5.05 8.43
C GLY A 308 -3.03 -3.76 9.22
N LEU A 309 -3.53 -2.62 8.73
CA LEU A 309 -3.40 -1.34 9.44
C LEU A 309 -4.05 -1.37 10.83
N ILE A 310 -5.23 -1.98 10.96
CA ILE A 310 -5.90 -2.17 12.27
C ILE A 310 -5.05 -3.09 13.16
N PHE A 311 -4.54 -4.19 12.61
CA PHE A 311 -3.74 -5.15 13.37
C PHE A 311 -2.39 -4.56 13.81
N SER A 312 -1.84 -3.61 13.08
CA SER A 312 -0.63 -2.88 13.45
C SER A 312 -0.76 -2.22 14.84
N TRP A 313 -1.95 -1.69 15.14
CA TRP A 313 -2.25 -1.14 16.47
C TRP A 313 -2.22 -2.21 17.56
N GLN A 314 -2.68 -3.43 17.27
CA GLN A 314 -2.62 -4.56 18.20
C GLN A 314 -1.19 -5.00 18.48
N ILE A 315 -0.33 -5.04 17.44
CA ILE A 315 1.10 -5.30 17.61
C ILE A 315 1.71 -4.26 18.54
N ARG A 316 1.43 -2.98 18.29
CA ARG A 316 1.91 -1.88 19.12
C ARG A 316 1.48 -2.03 20.58
N LEU A 317 0.19 -2.25 20.85
CA LEU A 317 -0.33 -2.46 22.20
C LEU A 317 0.34 -3.64 22.90
N PHE A 318 0.50 -4.75 22.20
CA PHE A 318 1.19 -5.91 22.77
C PHE A 318 2.62 -5.55 23.17
N MET A 319 3.35 -4.85 22.32
CA MET A 319 4.74 -4.44 22.58
C MET A 319 4.86 -3.38 23.70
N THR A 320 3.82 -2.60 23.96
CA THR A 320 3.77 -1.63 25.08
C THR A 320 3.16 -2.22 26.36
N GLY A 321 2.77 -3.50 26.36
CA GLY A 321 2.15 -4.13 27.53
C GLY A 321 0.73 -3.64 27.81
N TYR A 322 -0.01 -3.29 26.76
CA TYR A 322 -1.35 -2.69 26.80
C TYR A 322 -1.40 -1.31 27.48
N ALA A 323 -0.24 -0.63 27.54
CA ALA A 323 -0.13 0.79 27.88
C ALA A 323 -0.46 1.68 26.69
#